data_AF-A0AAJ2WCG6-F1
#
_entry.id   AF-A0AAJ2WCG6-F1
#
_cell.length_a   1.000
_cell.length_b   1.000
_cell.length_c   1.000
_cell.angle_alpha   90.00
_cell.angle_beta   90.00
_cell.angle_gamma   90.00
#
_symmetry.space_group_name_H-M   'P 1'
#
loop_
_entity.id
_entity.type
_entity.pdbx_description
1 polymer ?
#
loop_
_entity_poly.entity_id
_entity_poly.type
_entity_poly.pdbx_seq_one_letter_code
_entity_poly.pdbx_strand_id
1 'polypeptide(L)'
;MYPELKRKVIEEKPSYRQEEILWLLEHLGDPSQEIRDELVFTSLARGIQEELFTKEQFQLIAAEIVSDGGLDKEIDKTGASTLERSFRALIYANLLSADGNEQSLFYQVLKTDIRNTLLDQGLHYLEKEEDTTGFSSQYGWVHAFAHGADLLTEVVCHPDFSKNRVHEVFDILGQLFKRISVRFIDDEDWRLARVLYEPVLQGKVEQATLASWIKSLDFPIEEREDFYKFSNFRSCLLEVYVQLDQRNSLQDDLKEAIQSFQY
;
A
#
# COMPACT_ATOMS: atom_id res chain seq x y z
N MET A 1 24.56 7.21 -16.57
CA MET A 1 23.58 6.56 -15.68
C MET A 1 22.17 6.68 -16.26
N TYR A 2 21.54 7.85 -16.29
CA TYR A 2 20.13 8.02 -16.75
C TYR A 2 19.80 7.45 -18.16
N PRO A 3 20.56 7.70 -19.25
CA PRO A 3 20.23 7.13 -20.57
C PRO A 3 20.35 5.60 -20.64
N GLU A 4 21.23 5.03 -19.83
CA GLU A 4 21.45 3.58 -19.76
C GLU A 4 20.28 2.91 -19.02
N LEU A 5 19.86 3.46 -17.88
CA LEU A 5 18.71 2.97 -17.12
C LEU A 5 17.42 3.03 -17.96
N LYS A 6 17.19 4.13 -18.71
CA LYS A 6 16.04 4.24 -19.62
C LYS A 6 15.99 3.11 -20.65
N ARG A 7 17.14 2.69 -21.18
CA ARG A 7 17.21 1.55 -22.11
C ARG A 7 16.83 0.24 -21.41
N LYS A 8 17.24 0.06 -20.15
CA LYS A 8 16.98 -1.15 -19.36
C LYS A 8 15.51 -1.35 -19.04
N VAL A 9 14.72 -0.27 -18.87
CA VAL A 9 13.27 -0.36 -18.62
C VAL A 9 12.56 -1.20 -19.68
N ILE A 10 12.94 -1.06 -20.95
CA ILE A 10 12.31 -1.75 -22.09
C ILE A 10 13.04 -3.04 -22.51
N GLU A 11 14.18 -3.34 -21.89
CA GLU A 11 14.95 -4.55 -22.18
C GLU A 11 14.23 -5.77 -21.58
N GLU A 12 14.22 -6.92 -22.25
CA GLU A 12 13.49 -8.10 -21.76
C GLU A 12 14.08 -8.61 -20.44
N LYS A 13 15.41 -8.66 -20.33
CA LYS A 13 16.12 -9.16 -19.12
C LYS A 13 17.32 -8.28 -18.78
N PRO A 14 17.08 -7.02 -18.36
CA PRO A 14 18.16 -6.12 -17.98
C PRO A 14 18.91 -6.68 -16.77
N SER A 15 20.21 -6.41 -16.72
CA SER A 15 21.00 -6.58 -15.51
C SER A 15 21.30 -5.21 -14.90
N TYR A 16 21.19 -5.10 -13.58
CA TYR A 16 21.48 -3.87 -12.85
C TYR A 16 22.77 -4.01 -12.07
N ARG A 17 23.59 -2.96 -12.07
CA ARG A 17 24.74 -2.82 -11.17
C ARG A 17 24.28 -2.28 -9.82
N GLN A 18 25.10 -2.47 -8.79
CA GLN A 18 24.81 -1.91 -7.47
C GLN A 18 24.67 -0.38 -7.51
N GLU A 19 25.56 0.35 -8.21
CA GLU A 19 25.46 1.80 -8.34
C GLU A 19 24.15 2.27 -9.00
N GLU A 20 23.60 1.46 -9.90
CA GLU A 20 22.34 1.75 -10.60
C GLU A 20 21.14 1.56 -9.69
N ILE A 21 21.14 0.51 -8.88
CA ILE A 21 20.08 0.27 -7.87
C ILE A 21 20.07 1.39 -6.84
N LEU A 22 21.25 1.78 -6.33
CA LEU A 22 21.35 2.88 -5.38
C LEU A 22 20.87 4.21 -5.98
N TRP A 23 21.21 4.47 -7.24
CA TRP A 23 20.70 5.64 -7.94
C TRP A 23 19.17 5.62 -8.06
N LEU A 24 18.57 4.48 -8.40
CA LEU A 24 17.10 4.35 -8.45
C LEU A 24 16.48 4.66 -7.08
N LEU A 25 17.03 4.14 -5.98
CA LEU A 25 16.53 4.38 -4.63
C LEU A 25 16.64 5.85 -4.22
N GLU A 26 17.75 6.52 -4.55
CA GLU A 26 17.95 7.95 -4.28
C GLU A 26 16.93 8.85 -5.00
N HIS A 27 16.36 8.37 -6.13
CA HIS A 27 15.45 9.15 -6.97
C HIS A 27 13.98 8.72 -6.84
N LEU A 28 13.62 7.96 -5.79
CA LEU A 28 12.22 7.59 -5.49
C LEU A 28 11.29 8.80 -5.26
N GLY A 29 11.84 9.92 -4.80
CA GLY A 29 11.10 11.17 -4.57
C GLY A 29 11.26 12.22 -5.68
N ASP A 30 11.76 11.86 -6.86
CA ASP A 30 12.04 12.85 -7.92
C ASP A 30 10.75 13.61 -8.33
N PRO A 31 10.77 14.95 -8.43
CA PRO A 31 9.61 15.72 -8.87
C PRO A 31 9.13 15.39 -10.30
N SER A 32 10.01 14.88 -11.16
CA SER A 32 9.70 14.48 -12.53
C SER A 32 9.08 13.08 -12.57
N GLN A 33 7.85 12.98 -13.07
CA GLN A 33 7.15 11.69 -13.28
C GLN A 33 7.89 10.76 -14.25
N GLU A 34 8.58 11.34 -15.25
CA GLU A 34 9.40 10.56 -16.20
C GLU A 34 10.57 9.86 -15.47
N ILE A 35 11.09 10.48 -14.41
CA ILE A 35 12.17 9.89 -13.60
C ILE A 35 11.56 8.97 -12.55
N ARG A 36 10.62 9.46 -11.76
CA ARG A 36 10.09 8.76 -10.60
C ARG A 36 9.22 7.55 -10.98
N ASP A 37 8.21 7.76 -11.82
CA ASP A 37 7.22 6.74 -12.15
C ASP A 37 7.72 5.83 -13.28
N GLU A 38 8.04 6.44 -14.43
CA GLU A 38 8.34 5.70 -15.66
C GLU A 38 9.72 5.02 -15.64
N LEU A 39 10.69 5.58 -14.92
CA LEU A 39 12.02 5.00 -14.80
C LEU A 39 12.23 4.30 -13.46
N VAL A 40 12.17 5.02 -12.34
CA VAL A 40 12.60 4.54 -11.03
C VAL A 40 11.68 3.44 -10.52
N PHE A 41 10.41 3.77 -10.31
CA PHE A 41 9.42 2.82 -9.80
C PHE A 41 9.27 1.64 -10.75
N THR A 42 9.13 1.90 -12.05
CA THR A 42 9.02 0.83 -13.05
C THR A 42 10.22 -0.11 -13.02
N SER A 43 11.46 0.39 -12.92
CA SER A 43 12.65 -0.47 -12.86
C SER A 43 12.69 -1.33 -11.59
N LEU A 44 12.36 -0.74 -10.44
CA LEU A 44 12.40 -1.44 -9.16
C LEU A 44 11.26 -2.46 -9.03
N ALA A 45 10.03 -2.05 -9.33
CA ALA A 45 8.86 -2.93 -9.30
C ALA A 45 9.04 -4.09 -10.26
N ARG A 46 9.43 -3.81 -11.51
CA ARG A 46 9.69 -4.86 -12.51
C ARG A 46 10.84 -5.77 -12.09
N GLY A 47 11.92 -5.21 -11.55
CA GLY A 47 13.06 -6.02 -11.10
C GLY A 47 12.72 -6.98 -9.95
N ILE A 48 11.77 -6.61 -9.10
CA ILE A 48 11.24 -7.47 -8.02
C ILE A 48 10.22 -8.46 -8.58
N GLN A 49 9.20 -7.99 -9.31
CA GLN A 49 8.06 -8.81 -9.76
C GLN A 49 8.44 -9.82 -10.85
N GLU A 50 9.33 -9.45 -11.77
CA GLU A 50 9.85 -10.33 -12.83
C GLU A 50 11.14 -11.05 -12.42
N GLU A 51 11.56 -10.95 -11.15
CA GLU A 51 12.72 -11.65 -10.61
C GLU A 51 14.04 -11.36 -11.34
N LEU A 52 14.23 -10.11 -11.77
CA LEU A 52 15.42 -9.66 -12.52
C LEU A 52 16.59 -9.31 -11.59
N PHE A 53 16.33 -9.11 -10.30
CA PHE A 53 17.37 -8.91 -9.30
C PHE A 53 17.91 -10.23 -8.74
N THR A 54 19.18 -10.22 -8.35
CA THR A 54 19.75 -11.27 -7.48
C THR A 54 19.19 -11.16 -6.05
N LYS A 55 19.32 -12.23 -5.26
CA LYS A 55 18.91 -12.21 -3.83
C LYS A 55 19.70 -11.17 -3.03
N GLU A 56 20.98 -11.00 -3.37
CA GLU A 56 21.85 -10.00 -2.75
C GLU A 56 21.37 -8.57 -3.08
N GLN A 57 20.90 -8.33 -4.31
CA GLN A 57 20.33 -7.05 -4.70
C GLN A 57 18.97 -6.80 -4.05
N PHE A 58 18.11 -7.82 -3.95
CA PHE A 58 16.85 -7.73 -3.23
C PHE A 58 17.06 -7.35 -1.75
N GLN A 59 18.06 -7.96 -1.10
CA GLN A 59 18.51 -7.61 0.24
C GLN A 59 19.06 -6.19 0.34
N LEU A 60 19.87 -5.77 -0.63
CA LEU A 60 20.41 -4.41 -0.69
C LEU A 60 19.28 -3.37 -0.78
N ILE A 61 18.30 -3.60 -1.66
CA ILE A 61 17.13 -2.73 -1.84
C ILE A 61 16.39 -2.60 -0.52
N ALA A 62 16.07 -3.73 0.12
CA ALA A 62 15.32 -3.74 1.37
C ALA A 62 16.09 -3.09 2.53
N ALA A 63 17.40 -3.31 2.61
CA ALA A 63 18.25 -2.70 3.64
C ALA A 63 18.37 -1.19 3.47
N GLU A 64 18.49 -0.71 2.24
CA GLU A 64 18.71 0.70 1.99
C GLU A 64 17.42 1.53 2.10
N ILE A 65 16.29 0.98 1.68
CA ILE A 65 15.02 1.70 1.76
C ILE A 65 14.46 1.87 3.19
N VAL A 66 15.04 1.17 4.18
CA VAL A 66 14.74 1.33 5.62
C VAL A 66 15.80 2.15 6.37
N SER A 67 16.95 2.44 5.75
CA SER A 67 18.17 2.82 6.49
C SER A 67 18.13 4.22 7.12
N ASP A 68 17.38 5.15 6.53
CA ASP A 68 17.30 6.56 6.93
C ASP A 68 15.97 6.92 7.63
N GLY A 69 15.34 5.93 8.27
CA GLY A 69 14.04 6.08 8.94
C GLY A 69 12.86 5.53 8.13
N GLY A 70 13.10 5.05 6.90
CA GLY A 70 12.10 4.34 6.11
C GLY A 70 10.88 5.20 5.81
N LEU A 71 9.67 4.70 6.12
CA LEU A 71 8.43 5.44 5.89
C LEU A 71 8.19 6.61 6.85
N ASP A 72 8.85 6.61 8.00
CA ASP A 72 8.71 7.68 9.00
C ASP A 72 9.54 8.93 8.66
N LYS A 73 10.38 8.83 7.62
CA LYS A 73 11.20 9.96 7.15
C LYS A 73 10.31 11.10 6.66
N GLU A 74 10.45 12.24 7.33
CA GLU A 74 9.74 13.48 6.98
C GLU A 74 8.20 13.33 6.95
N ILE A 75 7.63 12.47 7.80
CA ILE A 75 6.19 12.18 7.86
C ILE A 75 5.34 13.44 8.09
N ASP A 76 5.85 14.42 8.84
CA ASP A 76 5.16 15.69 9.13
C ASP A 76 5.27 16.73 7.99
N LYS A 77 5.94 16.42 6.88
CA LYS A 77 6.12 17.33 5.73
C LYS A 77 5.19 16.94 4.58
N THR A 78 4.83 17.90 3.73
CA THR A 78 3.97 17.67 2.55
C THR A 78 4.65 18.07 1.24
N GLY A 79 4.01 17.76 0.11
CA GLY A 79 4.51 18.12 -1.22
C GLY A 79 5.63 17.20 -1.70
N ALA A 80 6.81 17.75 -1.98
CA ALA A 80 7.91 16.95 -2.53
C ALA A 80 8.38 15.82 -1.58
N SER A 81 8.35 16.05 -0.26
CA SER A 81 8.66 15.02 0.74
C SER A 81 7.67 13.85 0.70
N THR A 82 6.42 14.10 0.30
CA THR A 82 5.39 13.07 0.17
C THR A 82 5.71 12.08 -0.94
N LEU A 83 6.32 12.55 -2.04
CA LEU A 83 6.70 11.70 -3.16
C LEU A 83 7.62 10.56 -2.71
N GLU A 84 8.67 10.89 -1.94
CA GLU A 84 9.64 9.89 -1.51
C GLU A 84 9.00 8.81 -0.64
N ARG A 85 8.26 9.19 0.41
CA ARG A 85 7.62 8.20 1.32
C ARG A 85 6.49 7.42 0.64
N SER A 86 5.72 8.06 -0.23
CA SER A 86 4.65 7.40 -0.98
C SER A 86 5.21 6.31 -1.90
N PHE A 87 6.29 6.61 -2.62
CA PHE A 87 6.93 5.62 -3.49
C PHE A 87 7.74 4.58 -2.71
N ARG A 88 8.29 4.93 -1.53
CA ARG A 88 8.82 3.93 -0.59
C ARG A 88 7.74 2.93 -0.16
N ALA A 89 6.51 3.38 0.10
CA ALA A 89 5.41 2.49 0.47
C ALA A 89 5.11 1.47 -0.62
N LEU A 90 5.12 1.88 -1.90
CA LEU A 90 5.00 0.96 -3.03
C LEU A 90 6.15 -0.05 -3.11
N ILE A 91 7.39 0.37 -2.88
CA ILE A 91 8.52 -0.56 -2.89
C ILE A 91 8.43 -1.53 -1.70
N TYR A 92 8.01 -1.08 -0.52
CA TYR A 92 7.75 -1.95 0.63
C TYR A 92 6.70 -3.00 0.27
N ALA A 93 5.61 -2.59 -0.38
CA ALA A 93 4.56 -3.50 -0.84
C ALA A 93 5.14 -4.57 -1.78
N ASN A 94 5.94 -4.17 -2.77
CA ASN A 94 6.59 -5.11 -3.70
C ASN A 94 7.56 -6.08 -3.00
N LEU A 95 8.37 -5.57 -2.06
CA LEU A 95 9.29 -6.40 -1.28
C LEU A 95 8.54 -7.43 -0.42
N LEU A 96 7.51 -7.01 0.32
CA LEU A 96 6.70 -7.91 1.14
C LEU A 96 5.91 -8.91 0.30
N SER A 97 5.36 -8.48 -0.83
CA SER A 97 4.63 -9.37 -1.74
C SER A 97 5.53 -10.49 -2.28
N ALA A 98 6.73 -10.13 -2.73
CA ALA A 98 7.72 -11.10 -3.22
C ALA A 98 8.26 -12.00 -2.09
N ASP A 99 8.57 -11.44 -0.92
CA ASP A 99 9.07 -12.19 0.23
C ASP A 99 8.02 -13.15 0.83
N GLY A 100 6.75 -12.79 0.76
CA GLY A 100 5.63 -13.56 1.30
C GLY A 100 5.05 -14.61 0.34
N ASN A 101 5.44 -14.60 -0.94
CA ASN A 101 4.91 -15.51 -1.96
C ASN A 101 5.78 -16.76 -2.12
N GLU A 102 5.24 -17.94 -1.78
CA GLU A 102 5.94 -19.24 -1.88
C GLU A 102 6.46 -19.58 -3.29
N GLN A 103 5.90 -18.97 -4.33
CA GLN A 103 6.33 -19.18 -5.72
C GLN A 103 7.42 -18.20 -6.17
N SER A 104 7.75 -17.18 -5.36
CA SER A 104 8.78 -16.21 -5.72
C SER A 104 10.18 -16.73 -5.43
N LEU A 105 11.14 -16.38 -6.30
CA LEU A 105 12.58 -16.50 -6.03
C LEU A 105 12.99 -15.82 -4.71
N PHE A 106 12.25 -14.80 -4.30
CA PHE A 106 12.50 -14.01 -3.11
C PHE A 106 11.76 -14.50 -1.87
N TYR A 107 11.03 -15.62 -1.93
CA TYR A 107 10.31 -16.17 -0.78
C TYR A 107 11.21 -16.31 0.44
N GLN A 108 10.82 -15.64 1.53
CA GLN A 108 11.52 -15.64 2.81
C GLN A 108 12.99 -15.22 2.71
N VAL A 109 13.38 -14.48 1.68
CA VAL A 109 14.74 -14.00 1.50
C VAL A 109 15.05 -12.89 2.49
N LEU A 110 14.14 -11.95 2.77
CA LEU A 110 14.36 -10.80 3.65
C LEU A 110 14.94 -11.22 5.01
N LYS A 111 15.88 -10.42 5.53
CA LYS A 111 16.34 -10.62 6.91
C LYS A 111 15.20 -10.31 7.88
N THR A 112 15.11 -11.07 8.96
CA THR A 112 14.01 -10.98 9.92
C THR A 112 13.84 -9.58 10.53
N ASP A 113 14.93 -8.88 10.83
CA ASP A 113 14.90 -7.50 11.35
C ASP A 113 14.35 -6.50 10.34
N ILE A 114 14.79 -6.60 9.08
CA ILE A 114 14.27 -5.77 7.98
C ILE A 114 12.80 -6.08 7.73
N ARG A 115 12.42 -7.36 7.60
CA ARG A 115 11.02 -7.79 7.40
C ARG A 115 10.12 -7.24 8.52
N ASN A 116 10.52 -7.39 9.78
CA ASN A 116 9.74 -6.88 10.90
C ASN A 116 9.60 -5.36 10.84
N THR A 117 10.64 -4.64 10.40
CA THR A 117 10.58 -3.19 10.19
C THR A 117 9.58 -2.82 9.09
N LEU A 118 9.62 -3.50 7.94
CA LEU A 118 8.67 -3.27 6.84
C LEU A 118 7.23 -3.55 7.26
N LEU A 119 6.99 -4.66 7.99
CA LEU A 119 5.66 -5.03 8.48
C LEU A 119 5.13 -4.01 9.50
N ASP A 120 5.98 -3.55 10.42
CA ASP A 120 5.56 -2.62 11.47
C ASP A 120 5.33 -1.21 10.93
N GLN A 121 6.27 -0.68 10.13
CA GLN A 121 6.07 0.61 9.47
C GLN A 121 4.89 0.57 8.50
N GLY A 122 4.72 -0.52 7.76
CA GLY A 122 3.59 -0.67 6.84
C GLY A 122 2.24 -0.75 7.52
N LEU A 123 2.16 -1.37 8.71
CA LEU A 123 0.93 -1.36 9.52
C LEU A 123 0.55 0.07 9.94
N HIS A 124 1.52 0.84 10.44
CA HIS A 124 1.27 2.15 11.06
C HIS A 124 1.37 3.35 10.11
N TYR A 125 1.75 3.17 8.85
CA TYR A 125 1.96 4.28 7.92
C TYR A 125 0.68 5.12 7.71
N LEU A 126 -0.45 4.47 7.46
CA LEU A 126 -1.74 5.14 7.23
C LEU A 126 -2.33 5.82 8.49
N GLU A 127 -1.86 5.43 9.68
CA GLU A 127 -2.19 6.13 10.92
C GLU A 127 -1.55 7.52 10.95
N LYS A 128 -0.34 7.66 10.39
CA LYS A 128 0.50 8.86 10.47
C LYS A 128 0.36 9.79 9.26
N GLU A 129 0.10 9.26 8.07
CA GLU A 129 0.02 10.06 6.84
C GLU A 129 -1.13 11.08 6.90
N GLU A 130 -0.86 12.29 6.39
CA GLU A 130 -1.83 13.40 6.35
C GLU A 130 -2.02 13.95 4.94
N ASP A 131 -1.09 13.71 4.02
CA ASP A 131 -1.15 14.21 2.65
C ASP A 131 -2.11 13.38 1.80
N THR A 132 -3.34 13.88 1.67
CA THR A 132 -4.40 13.25 0.87
C THR A 132 -4.32 13.59 -0.62
N THR A 133 -3.19 14.12 -1.11
CA THR A 133 -3.04 14.46 -2.53
C THR A 133 -2.99 13.18 -3.37
N GLY A 134 -3.97 12.99 -4.24
CA GLY A 134 -3.94 11.98 -5.30
C GLY A 134 -3.11 12.47 -6.49
N PHE A 135 -3.72 13.20 -7.42
CA PHE A 135 -3.01 13.86 -8.53
C PHE A 135 -2.60 15.31 -8.24
N SER A 136 -1.34 15.64 -8.50
CA SER A 136 -0.80 17.00 -8.52
C SER A 136 -0.48 17.45 -9.94
N SER A 137 -0.91 18.65 -10.33
CA SER A 137 -0.52 19.23 -11.63
C SER A 137 0.99 19.51 -11.74
N GLN A 138 1.68 19.64 -10.60
CA GLN A 138 3.12 19.86 -10.55
C GLN A 138 3.90 18.53 -10.58
N TYR A 139 3.46 17.55 -9.78
CA TYR A 139 4.25 16.34 -9.52
C TYR A 139 3.67 15.07 -10.15
N GLY A 140 2.44 15.11 -10.66
CA GLY A 140 1.69 13.91 -11.06
C GLY A 140 1.10 13.17 -9.88
N TRP A 141 1.10 11.84 -9.97
CA TRP A 141 0.60 10.96 -8.92
C TRP A 141 1.46 11.05 -7.67
N VAL A 142 0.86 11.54 -6.58
CA VAL A 142 1.43 11.56 -5.24
C VAL A 142 0.96 10.34 -4.47
N HIS A 143 -0.36 10.15 -4.35
CA HIS A 143 -0.98 8.88 -3.94
C HIS A 143 -0.51 8.27 -2.60
N ALA A 144 -0.17 9.09 -1.61
CA ALA A 144 0.33 8.57 -0.33
C ALA A 144 -0.63 7.58 0.34
N PHE A 145 -1.94 7.87 0.34
CA PHE A 145 -2.97 6.97 0.86
C PHE A 145 -3.18 5.72 0.00
N ALA A 146 -3.23 5.87 -1.33
CA ALA A 146 -3.37 4.75 -2.25
C ALA A 146 -2.20 3.75 -2.13
N HIS A 147 -0.97 4.25 -2.10
CA HIS A 147 0.23 3.42 -1.95
C HIS A 147 0.35 2.83 -0.53
N GLY A 148 -0.10 3.58 0.49
CA GLY A 148 -0.23 3.06 1.86
C GLY A 148 -1.24 1.92 1.96
N ALA A 149 -2.34 1.97 1.22
CA ALA A 149 -3.32 0.89 1.17
C ALA A 149 -2.78 -0.35 0.44
N ASP A 150 -2.03 -0.16 -0.64
CA ASP A 150 -1.31 -1.26 -1.31
C ASP A 150 -0.33 -1.94 -0.34
N LEU A 151 0.45 -1.15 0.40
CA LEU A 151 1.35 -1.68 1.44
C LEU A 151 0.61 -2.41 2.56
N LEU A 152 -0.42 -1.81 3.14
CA LEU A 152 -1.17 -2.42 4.23
C LEU A 152 -1.82 -3.74 3.80
N THR A 153 -2.24 -3.85 2.54
CA THR A 153 -2.70 -5.13 1.98
C THR A 153 -1.61 -6.20 2.06
N GLU A 154 -0.41 -5.90 1.55
CA GLU A 154 0.70 -6.87 1.56
C GLU A 154 1.16 -7.20 2.99
N VAL A 155 1.12 -6.23 3.92
CA VAL A 155 1.38 -6.47 5.35
C VAL A 155 0.42 -7.50 5.93
N VAL A 156 -0.89 -7.32 5.76
CA VAL A 156 -1.90 -8.20 6.38
C VAL A 156 -1.90 -9.60 5.73
N CYS A 157 -1.62 -9.66 4.43
CA CYS A 157 -1.54 -10.93 3.69
C CYS A 157 -0.24 -11.70 3.96
N HIS A 158 0.84 -11.03 4.38
CA HIS A 158 2.15 -11.65 4.57
C HIS A 158 2.08 -12.90 5.50
N PRO A 159 2.79 -14.00 5.20
CA PRO A 159 2.81 -15.20 6.04
C PRO A 159 3.24 -14.94 7.49
N ASP A 160 4.22 -14.05 7.68
CA ASP A 160 4.78 -13.72 9.00
C ASP A 160 3.98 -12.65 9.75
N PHE A 161 2.92 -12.08 9.16
CA PHE A 161 2.06 -11.15 9.89
C PHE A 161 1.16 -11.92 10.87
N SER A 162 1.24 -11.53 12.14
CA SER A 162 0.55 -12.24 13.21
C SER A 162 -0.96 -11.99 13.14
N LYS A 163 -1.75 -13.08 13.11
CA LYS A 163 -3.22 -13.03 13.17
C LYS A 163 -3.74 -12.25 14.38
N ASN A 164 -2.99 -12.25 15.48
CA ASN A 164 -3.37 -11.51 16.69
C ASN A 164 -3.34 -9.99 16.48
N ARG A 165 -2.69 -9.47 15.44
CA ARG A 165 -2.58 -8.04 15.10
C ARG A 165 -3.63 -7.54 14.10
N VAL A 166 -4.48 -8.42 13.59
CA VAL A 166 -5.52 -8.04 12.60
C VAL A 166 -6.47 -6.96 13.14
N HIS A 167 -6.74 -6.95 14.45
CA HIS A 167 -7.57 -5.91 15.06
C HIS A 167 -6.94 -4.50 14.93
N GLU A 168 -5.60 -4.38 14.97
CA GLU A 168 -4.90 -3.10 14.78
C GLU A 168 -5.20 -2.52 13.38
N VAL A 169 -5.29 -3.38 12.36
CA VAL A 169 -5.65 -2.98 10.98
C VAL A 169 -7.03 -2.32 10.94
N PHE A 170 -8.01 -2.93 11.62
CA PHE A 170 -9.37 -2.43 11.69
C PHE A 170 -9.48 -1.13 12.50
N ASP A 171 -8.71 -1.01 13.57
CA ASP A 171 -8.64 0.22 14.36
C ASP A 171 -8.04 1.35 13.51
N ILE A 172 -6.94 1.09 12.80
CA ILE A 172 -6.27 2.07 11.93
C ILE A 172 -7.20 2.51 10.79
N LEU A 173 -7.82 1.57 10.06
CA LEU A 173 -8.75 1.92 8.98
C LEU A 173 -9.99 2.67 9.50
N GLY A 174 -10.54 2.26 10.64
CA GLY A 174 -11.68 2.92 11.25
C GLY A 174 -11.38 4.36 11.63
N GLN A 175 -10.20 4.61 12.21
CA GLN A 175 -9.75 5.97 12.53
C GLN A 175 -9.41 6.78 11.26
N LEU A 176 -8.81 6.16 10.25
CA LEU A 176 -8.52 6.79 8.97
C LEU A 176 -9.80 7.36 8.35
N PHE A 177 -10.83 6.53 8.15
CA PHE A 177 -12.07 7.02 7.53
C PHE A 177 -12.78 8.10 8.36
N LYS A 178 -12.60 8.11 9.68
CA LYS A 178 -13.15 9.15 10.57
C LYS A 178 -12.33 10.45 10.60
N ARG A 179 -11.03 10.38 10.33
CA ARG A 179 -10.11 11.53 10.33
C ARG A 179 -10.12 12.29 9.01
N ILE A 180 -10.28 11.60 7.88
CA ILE A 180 -10.14 12.21 6.55
C ILE A 180 -11.38 13.04 6.20
N SER A 181 -11.22 14.36 6.14
CA SER A 181 -12.27 15.35 5.86
C SER A 181 -12.41 15.74 4.38
N VAL A 182 -11.76 15.01 3.47
CA VAL A 182 -11.88 15.20 2.01
C VAL A 182 -12.45 13.96 1.36
N ARG A 183 -13.09 14.11 0.20
CA ARG A 183 -13.52 12.96 -0.62
C ARG A 183 -12.31 12.44 -1.41
N PHE A 184 -12.04 11.14 -1.31
CA PHE A 184 -11.11 10.45 -2.22
C PHE A 184 -11.67 10.44 -3.65
N ILE A 185 -10.83 10.76 -4.62
CA ILE A 185 -11.24 10.92 -6.03
C ILE A 185 -10.30 10.22 -7.00
N ASP A 186 -9.17 9.71 -6.53
CA ASP A 186 -8.12 9.11 -7.34
C ASP A 186 -7.85 7.67 -6.86
N ASP A 187 -8.90 6.86 -6.75
CA ASP A 187 -8.89 5.43 -6.39
C ASP A 187 -8.40 5.06 -4.98
N GLU A 188 -8.18 6.02 -4.07
CA GLU A 188 -7.69 5.69 -2.72
C GLU A 188 -8.67 4.80 -1.94
N ASP A 189 -9.98 5.06 -2.05
CA ASP A 189 -11.03 4.27 -1.41
C ASP A 189 -11.14 2.85 -1.97
N TRP A 190 -10.87 2.66 -3.27
CA TRP A 190 -10.84 1.34 -3.91
C TRP A 190 -9.62 0.54 -3.48
N ARG A 191 -8.45 1.19 -3.35
CA ARG A 191 -7.25 0.50 -2.83
C ARG A 191 -7.36 0.21 -1.35
N LEU A 192 -7.98 1.08 -0.55
CA LEU A 192 -8.29 0.80 0.86
C LEU A 192 -9.25 -0.39 1.01
N ALA A 193 -10.18 -0.59 0.08
CA ALA A 193 -11.05 -1.76 0.08
C ALA A 193 -10.27 -3.08 -0.07
N ARG A 194 -9.15 -3.07 -0.81
CA ARG A 194 -8.27 -4.24 -0.98
C ARG A 194 -7.69 -4.74 0.33
N VAL A 195 -7.43 -3.85 1.29
CA VAL A 195 -7.00 -4.20 2.65
C VAL A 195 -8.04 -5.07 3.37
N LEU A 196 -9.32 -4.96 3.00
CA LEU A 196 -10.41 -5.72 3.62
C LEU A 196 -10.72 -7.02 2.86
N TYR A 197 -10.88 -6.97 1.54
CA TYR A 197 -11.32 -8.14 0.79
C TYR A 197 -10.19 -9.14 0.51
N GLU A 198 -8.94 -8.70 0.32
CA GLU A 198 -7.84 -9.59 -0.05
C GLU A 198 -7.47 -10.55 1.10
N PRO A 199 -7.32 -10.09 2.36
CA PRO A 199 -7.12 -11.01 3.49
C PRO A 199 -8.29 -11.97 3.71
N VAL A 200 -9.52 -11.58 3.37
CA VAL A 200 -10.69 -12.47 3.41
C VAL A 200 -10.55 -13.57 2.36
N LEU A 201 -10.20 -13.23 1.12
CA LEU A 201 -10.00 -14.21 0.05
C LEU A 201 -8.86 -15.19 0.36
N GLN A 202 -7.85 -14.75 1.09
CA GLN A 202 -6.72 -15.58 1.53
C GLN A 202 -6.98 -16.34 2.85
N GLY A 203 -8.18 -16.21 3.45
CA GLY A 203 -8.51 -16.86 4.72
C GLY A 203 -7.72 -16.37 5.92
N LYS A 204 -7.12 -15.17 5.82
CA LYS A 204 -6.41 -14.48 6.91
C LYS A 204 -7.38 -13.78 7.85
N VAL A 205 -8.52 -13.32 7.32
CA VAL A 205 -9.57 -12.61 8.04
C VAL A 205 -10.91 -13.30 7.83
N GLU A 206 -11.64 -13.54 8.92
CA GLU A 206 -12.99 -14.09 8.85
C GLU A 206 -14.01 -13.00 8.51
N GLN A 207 -14.95 -13.30 7.60
CA GLN A 207 -15.99 -12.36 7.20
C GLN A 207 -16.90 -11.95 8.35
N ALA A 208 -17.15 -12.83 9.33
CA ALA A 208 -17.91 -12.51 10.53
C ALA A 208 -17.22 -11.43 11.39
N THR A 209 -15.88 -11.45 11.44
CA THR A 209 -15.09 -10.42 12.12
C THR A 209 -15.20 -9.09 11.39
N LEU A 210 -15.05 -9.10 10.05
CA LEU A 210 -15.21 -7.91 9.22
C LEU A 210 -16.62 -7.31 9.34
N ALA A 211 -17.65 -8.15 9.28
CA ALA A 211 -19.04 -7.74 9.43
C ALA A 211 -19.32 -7.10 10.80
N SER A 212 -18.74 -7.67 11.87
CA SER A 212 -18.87 -7.13 13.23
C SER A 212 -18.19 -5.77 13.38
N TRP A 213 -17.01 -5.59 12.75
CA TRP A 213 -16.33 -4.30 12.71
C TRP A 213 -17.10 -3.25 11.92
N ILE A 214 -17.63 -3.59 10.74
CA ILE A 214 -18.48 -2.66 9.96
C ILE A 214 -19.68 -2.18 10.81
N LYS A 215 -20.34 -3.10 11.51
CA LYS A 215 -21.49 -2.80 12.39
C LYS A 215 -21.11 -1.99 13.65
N SER A 216 -19.84 -1.98 14.06
CA SER A 216 -19.40 -1.22 15.24
C SER A 216 -19.01 0.22 14.91
N LEU A 217 -18.81 0.53 13.62
CA LEU A 217 -18.51 1.87 13.16
C LEU A 217 -19.78 2.72 13.05
N ASP A 218 -19.63 3.99 13.40
CA ASP A 218 -20.66 5.02 13.26
C ASP A 218 -20.06 6.23 12.55
N PHE A 219 -20.86 6.83 11.67
CA PHE A 219 -20.52 7.97 10.81
C PHE A 219 -21.69 8.95 10.83
N PRO A 220 -21.90 9.68 11.93
CA PRO A 220 -22.97 10.68 12.03
C PRO A 220 -22.76 11.77 10.98
N ILE A 221 -23.82 12.21 10.32
CA ILE A 221 -23.75 13.22 9.26
C ILE A 221 -24.40 14.51 9.77
N GLU A 222 -23.59 15.39 10.35
CA GLU A 222 -24.04 16.71 10.84
C GLU A 222 -23.56 17.81 9.91
N GLU A 223 -22.31 17.71 9.44
CA GLU A 223 -21.68 18.69 8.56
C GLU A 223 -21.24 18.07 7.22
N ARG A 224 -20.86 18.92 6.27
CA ARG A 224 -20.41 18.48 4.93
C ARG A 224 -19.24 17.50 5.00
N GLU A 225 -18.29 17.75 5.89
CA GLU A 225 -17.09 16.91 6.05
C GLU A 225 -17.44 15.51 6.56
N ASP A 226 -18.49 15.39 7.38
CA ASP A 226 -18.97 14.10 7.84
C ASP A 226 -19.59 13.27 6.72
N PHE A 227 -20.26 13.93 5.77
CA PHE A 227 -20.70 13.27 4.56
C PHE A 227 -19.52 12.73 3.73
N TYR A 228 -18.37 13.41 3.70
CA TYR A 228 -17.17 12.90 3.02
C TYR A 228 -16.61 11.65 3.70
N LYS A 229 -16.50 11.65 5.04
CA LYS A 229 -16.08 10.48 5.83
C LYS A 229 -16.99 9.28 5.56
N PHE A 230 -18.31 9.48 5.69
CA PHE A 230 -19.32 8.48 5.39
C PHE A 230 -19.20 7.98 3.95
N SER A 231 -19.10 8.89 2.98
CA SER A 231 -19.05 8.54 1.56
C SER A 231 -17.78 7.79 1.17
N ASN A 232 -16.62 8.13 1.74
CA ASN A 232 -15.37 7.41 1.50
C ASN A 232 -15.49 5.96 1.99
N PHE A 233 -15.99 5.76 3.22
CA PHE A 233 -16.15 4.41 3.76
C PHE A 233 -17.22 3.62 2.99
N ARG A 234 -18.34 4.25 2.61
CA ARG A 234 -19.37 3.63 1.78
C ARG A 234 -18.81 3.16 0.42
N SER A 235 -17.99 3.98 -0.24
CA SER A 235 -17.36 3.60 -1.51
C SER A 235 -16.36 2.46 -1.35
N CYS A 236 -15.57 2.47 -0.27
CA CYS A 236 -14.72 1.34 0.11
C CYS A 236 -15.54 0.05 0.29
N LEU A 237 -16.66 0.09 1.03
CA LEU A 237 -17.51 -1.09 1.24
C LEU A 237 -18.18 -1.59 -0.04
N LEU A 238 -18.55 -0.69 -0.96
CA LEU A 238 -19.08 -1.08 -2.26
C LEU A 238 -18.06 -1.90 -3.05
N GLU A 239 -16.78 -1.51 -3.03
CA GLU A 239 -15.73 -2.26 -3.71
C GLU A 239 -15.49 -3.62 -3.03
N VAL A 240 -15.51 -3.69 -1.69
CA VAL A 240 -15.47 -4.98 -0.97
C VAL A 240 -16.61 -5.90 -1.41
N TYR A 241 -17.82 -5.38 -1.50
CA TYR A 241 -18.98 -6.14 -1.98
C TYR A 241 -18.73 -6.68 -3.38
N VAL A 242 -18.36 -5.82 -4.33
CA VAL A 242 -18.17 -6.19 -5.73
C VAL A 242 -17.09 -7.25 -5.89
N GLN A 243 -15.93 -7.08 -5.23
CA GLN A 243 -14.80 -8.00 -5.36
C GLN A 243 -15.11 -9.38 -4.77
N LEU A 244 -15.80 -9.45 -3.62
CA LEU A 244 -16.17 -10.74 -3.00
C LEU A 244 -17.32 -11.42 -3.75
N ASP A 245 -18.33 -10.66 -4.20
CA ASP A 245 -19.48 -11.20 -4.95
C ASP A 245 -19.05 -11.76 -6.31
N GLN A 246 -18.21 -11.04 -7.07
CA GLN A 246 -17.66 -11.52 -8.35
C GLN A 246 -16.88 -12.84 -8.23
N ARG A 247 -16.30 -13.11 -7.05
CA ARG A 247 -15.56 -14.35 -6.74
C ARG A 247 -16.43 -15.41 -6.07
N ASN A 248 -17.75 -15.21 -5.99
CA ASN A 248 -18.70 -16.08 -5.28
C ASN A 248 -18.26 -16.39 -3.83
N SER A 249 -17.62 -15.42 -3.18
CA SER A 249 -17.01 -15.58 -1.86
C SER A 249 -17.74 -14.79 -0.77
N LEU A 250 -18.71 -13.94 -1.12
CA LEU A 250 -19.44 -13.10 -0.16
C LEU A 250 -20.47 -13.89 0.65
N GLN A 251 -20.35 -13.87 1.99
CA GLN A 251 -21.29 -14.50 2.92
C GLN A 251 -22.45 -13.57 3.28
N ASP A 252 -23.60 -14.16 3.63
CA ASP A 252 -24.84 -13.42 3.92
C ASP A 252 -24.69 -12.38 5.05
N ASP A 253 -23.98 -12.72 6.14
CA ASP A 253 -23.78 -11.80 7.27
C ASP A 253 -22.98 -10.54 6.89
N LEU A 254 -21.92 -10.71 6.09
CA LEU A 254 -21.10 -9.59 5.61
C LEU A 254 -21.85 -8.79 4.55
N LYS A 255 -22.59 -9.47 3.68
CA LYS A 255 -23.48 -8.84 2.70
C LYS A 255 -24.50 -7.94 3.40
N GLU A 256 -25.18 -8.43 4.42
CA GLU A 256 -26.16 -7.66 5.20
C GLU A 256 -25.48 -6.46 5.89
N ALA A 257 -24.29 -6.66 6.47
CA ALA A 257 -23.53 -5.58 7.10
C ALA A 257 -23.22 -4.43 6.13
N ILE A 258 -22.74 -4.76 4.92
CA ILE A 258 -22.44 -3.77 3.88
C ILE A 258 -23.72 -3.10 3.36
N GLN A 259 -24.76 -3.89 3.06
CA GLN A 259 -26.02 -3.37 2.52
C GLN A 259 -26.78 -2.48 3.51
N SER A 260 -26.59 -2.72 4.81
CA SER A 260 -27.18 -1.89 5.87
C SER A 260 -26.44 -0.57 6.10
N PHE A 261 -25.23 -0.41 5.53
CA PHE A 261 -24.47 0.83 5.63
C PHE A 261 -24.98 1.88 4.62
N GLN A 262 -26.08 2.54 4.98
CA GLN A 262 -26.76 3.56 4.18
C GLN A 262 -27.31 4.69 5.07
N TYR A 263 -27.69 5.81 4.44
CA TYR A 263 -28.29 6.99 5.10
C TYR A 263 -29.77 6.78 5.46
#